data_AF-A0A7Y8LJ46-F1
#
_entry.id   AF-A0A7Y8LJ46-F1
#
_cell.length_a   1.000
_cell.length_b   1.000
_cell.length_c   1.000
_cell.angle_alpha   90.00
_cell.angle_beta   90.00
_cell.angle_gamma   90.00
#
_symmetry.space_group_name_H-M   'P 1'
#
loop_
_entity.id
_entity.type
_entity.pdbx_description
1 polymer ?
#
loop_
_entity_poly.entity_id
_entity_poly.type
_entity_poly.pdbx_seq_one_letter_code
_entity_poly.pdbx_strand_id
1 'polypeptide(L)'
;LAPVALALADTREGTRLIVANSGSNDASVLSLSPLKELARPATGREPFGVAVSEDGKLAFVVSRLAEPDKYAAKQAQKDESDLPFLVTLPPAIEHITQPPASELTVLSTVNGRVFKRTRMESAHLSESIVTAPSRGWAIAPLVKVRNLVPITQVANGWVMSTGLAIADPKGQVVQVPLDEANDYFADPSGIAVDAAGRRAYVASGGSDVISVVDLERLADWLSHASERTRAEAIYDLSLSAEYVVARIPTGRNPRHVALSPDGSRLFVSVRLEDKVLAIDTATLKVAGEIVLGYGGADDPIRRGERVFTKAAHTFQRQFSCRSCHPDGHVDGLAYDFDGDGIGDNLLDNRTLQGVAGTRPFKWNGKNPSLQVQCGPRFARVLMRTDPIPADDLDDLVTFLESQPPPRTVHYSRAGKPLTKSQERGRQLFFATRKPDGTPIPRERQCQTCHRPPLFTNRLPSAVGTRGPRDTTDMFDTPHLLGIAASAPYLHDGRARTLEELWTTYQTNDLHGVSSYWSKHMLNDLVEYLKTL
;
A
#
# COMPACT_ATOMS: atom_id res chain seq x y z
N LEU A 1 0.54 -7.70 15.52
CA LEU A 1 0.23 -8.88 14.70
C LEU A 1 -0.76 -8.51 13.60
N ALA A 2 -2.03 -8.15 13.88
CA ALA A 2 -3.02 -7.81 12.83
C ALA A 2 -2.97 -8.81 11.65
N PRO A 3 -3.31 -10.09 11.90
CA PRO A 3 -3.24 -11.14 10.89
C PRO A 3 -4.24 -10.87 9.76
N VAL A 4 -3.80 -11.00 8.50
CA VAL A 4 -4.62 -10.65 7.31
C VAL A 4 -4.76 -11.77 6.30
N ALA A 5 -3.80 -12.71 6.24
CA ALA A 5 -3.88 -13.90 5.41
C ALA A 5 -3.27 -15.10 6.12
N LEU A 6 -3.75 -16.28 5.76
CA LEU A 6 -3.25 -17.54 6.26
C LEU A 6 -3.25 -18.61 5.18
N ALA A 7 -2.37 -19.58 5.32
CA ALA A 7 -2.33 -20.78 4.49
C ALA A 7 -1.96 -22.00 5.33
N LEU A 8 -2.59 -23.13 5.05
CA LEU A 8 -2.26 -24.42 5.64
C LEU A 8 -1.21 -25.12 4.79
N ALA A 9 -0.29 -25.81 5.44
CA ALA A 9 0.70 -26.67 4.81
C ALA A 9 0.76 -28.00 5.53
N ASP A 10 0.45 -29.10 4.84
CA ASP A 10 0.67 -30.43 5.38
C ASP A 10 2.13 -30.84 5.14
N THR A 11 2.90 -30.94 6.21
CA THR A 11 4.31 -31.35 6.17
C THR A 11 4.48 -32.75 6.77
N ARG A 12 5.64 -33.38 6.54
CA ARG A 12 5.96 -34.69 7.15
C ARG A 12 5.97 -34.62 8.68
N GLU A 13 6.24 -33.45 9.22
CA GLU A 13 6.30 -33.12 10.64
C GLU A 13 4.95 -32.63 11.18
N GLY A 14 3.86 -32.77 10.42
CA GLY A 14 2.49 -32.40 10.78
C GLY A 14 1.99 -31.11 10.11
N THR A 15 0.70 -30.81 10.28
CA THR A 15 0.09 -29.61 9.68
C THR A 15 0.66 -28.32 10.28
N ARG A 16 1.01 -27.39 9.40
CA ARG A 16 1.50 -26.05 9.70
C ARG A 16 0.49 -25.00 9.25
N LEU A 17 0.40 -23.92 10.01
CA LEU A 17 -0.36 -22.72 9.65
C LEU A 17 0.59 -21.55 9.53
N ILE A 18 0.63 -20.93 8.35
CA ILE A 18 1.46 -19.77 8.05
C ILE A 18 0.52 -18.56 8.06
N VAL A 19 0.87 -17.52 8.82
CA VAL A 19 0.02 -16.33 9.01
C VAL A 19 0.81 -15.08 8.68
N ALA A 20 0.34 -14.27 7.72
CA ALA A 20 0.88 -12.95 7.44
C ALA A 20 0.35 -11.93 8.45
N ASN A 21 1.26 -11.28 9.18
CA ASN A 21 0.96 -10.32 10.23
C ASN A 21 1.26 -8.89 9.74
N SER A 22 0.30 -8.28 9.05
CA SER A 22 0.46 -6.95 8.44
C SER A 22 0.99 -5.90 9.41
N GLY A 23 0.45 -5.86 10.63
CA GLY A 23 0.78 -4.83 11.63
C GLY A 23 2.09 -5.06 12.38
N SER A 24 2.83 -6.15 12.13
CA SER A 24 4.17 -6.36 12.69
C SER A 24 5.24 -6.67 11.65
N ASN A 25 4.92 -6.63 10.36
CA ASN A 25 5.84 -6.88 9.25
C ASN A 25 6.58 -8.23 9.37
N ASP A 26 5.86 -9.26 9.82
CA ASP A 26 6.38 -10.60 10.01
C ASP A 26 5.36 -11.67 9.58
N ALA A 27 5.80 -12.92 9.52
CA ALA A 27 4.94 -14.08 9.32
C ALA A 27 5.10 -15.06 10.48
N SER A 28 4.01 -15.54 11.05
CA SER A 28 4.04 -16.63 12.05
C SER A 28 3.98 -17.98 11.37
N VAL A 29 4.81 -18.92 11.82
CA VAL A 29 4.75 -20.34 11.44
C VAL A 29 4.33 -21.14 12.66
N LEU A 30 3.12 -21.69 12.62
CA LEU A 30 2.50 -22.41 13.73
C LEU A 30 2.42 -23.91 13.43
N SER A 31 2.75 -24.74 14.40
CA SER A 31 2.27 -26.13 14.48
C SER A 31 0.83 -26.13 14.97
N LEU A 32 -0.04 -26.98 14.41
CA LEU A 32 -1.41 -27.16 14.91
C LEU A 32 -1.57 -28.35 15.87
N SER A 33 -0.56 -29.22 16.00
CA SER A 33 -0.64 -30.40 16.87
C SER A 33 0.74 -30.75 17.48
N PRO A 34 1.06 -30.27 18.70
CA PRO A 34 0.28 -29.32 19.50
C PRO A 34 0.32 -27.90 18.90
N LEU A 35 -0.65 -27.06 19.27
CA LEU A 35 -0.67 -25.65 18.88
C LEU A 35 0.55 -24.92 19.47
N LYS A 36 1.49 -24.52 18.61
CA LYS A 36 2.72 -23.84 19.04
C LYS A 36 3.28 -22.98 17.91
N GLU A 37 3.69 -21.76 18.23
CA GLU A 37 4.49 -20.94 17.31
C GLU A 37 5.93 -21.47 17.24
N LEU A 38 6.33 -21.88 16.04
CA LEU A 38 7.65 -22.47 15.77
C LEU A 38 8.66 -21.39 15.40
N ALA A 39 8.22 -20.38 14.65
CA ALA A 39 9.06 -19.30 14.18
C ALA A 39 8.21 -18.07 13.83
N ARG A 40 8.87 -16.90 13.83
CA ARG A 40 8.30 -15.62 13.39
C ARG A 40 9.32 -14.82 12.56
N PRO A 41 9.64 -15.25 11.33
CA PRO A 41 10.54 -14.51 10.45
C PRO A 41 9.96 -13.13 10.06
N ALA A 42 10.85 -12.14 9.92
CA ALA A 42 10.51 -10.86 9.32
C ALA A 42 10.24 -11.00 7.81
N THR A 43 9.36 -10.15 7.30
CA THR A 43 8.99 -10.05 5.87
C THR A 43 9.22 -8.62 5.37
N GLY A 44 8.65 -8.28 4.21
CA GLY A 44 8.41 -6.89 3.84
C GLY A 44 7.39 -6.21 4.77
N ARG A 45 7.15 -4.91 4.55
CA ARG A 45 6.15 -4.12 5.26
C ARG A 45 4.75 -4.47 4.77
N GLU A 46 3.84 -4.64 5.72
CA GLU A 46 2.45 -5.05 5.48
C GLU A 46 2.34 -6.34 4.64
N PRO A 47 2.83 -7.50 5.14
CA PRO A 47 2.56 -8.79 4.51
C PRO A 47 1.05 -9.03 4.44
N PHE A 48 0.54 -9.39 3.27
CA PHE A 48 -0.89 -9.40 2.97
C PHE A 48 -1.41 -10.69 2.33
N GLY A 49 -0.57 -11.40 1.56
CA GLY A 49 -0.94 -12.67 0.93
C GLY A 49 0.01 -13.81 1.33
N VAL A 50 -0.54 -15.02 1.50
CA VAL A 50 0.24 -16.24 1.77
C VAL A 50 -0.25 -17.37 0.88
N ALA A 51 0.67 -18.08 0.22
CA ALA A 51 0.40 -19.34 -0.47
C ALA A 51 1.46 -20.38 -0.14
N VAL A 52 1.12 -21.66 -0.27
CA VAL A 52 2.00 -22.79 0.07
C VAL A 52 2.23 -23.65 -1.17
N SER A 53 3.45 -24.16 -1.33
CA SER A 53 3.79 -25.11 -2.40
C SER A 53 3.04 -26.43 -2.25
N GLU A 54 2.78 -27.13 -3.35
CA GLU A 54 2.05 -28.40 -3.33
C GLU A 54 2.67 -29.45 -2.40
N ASP A 55 4.00 -29.50 -2.34
CA ASP A 55 4.73 -30.41 -1.45
C ASP A 55 4.73 -29.97 0.02
N GLY A 56 4.06 -28.86 0.34
CA GLY A 56 3.93 -28.30 1.67
C GLY A 56 5.21 -27.72 2.25
N LYS A 57 6.34 -27.67 1.52
CA LYS A 57 7.66 -27.31 2.09
C LYS A 57 7.96 -25.81 2.09
N LEU A 58 7.39 -25.07 1.14
CA LEU A 58 7.63 -23.65 0.95
C LEU A 58 6.34 -22.86 1.16
N ALA A 59 6.47 -21.70 1.80
CA ALA A 59 5.45 -20.67 1.79
C ALA A 59 5.98 -19.43 1.08
N PHE A 60 5.10 -18.80 0.32
CA PHE A 60 5.31 -17.56 -0.40
C PHE A 60 4.45 -16.50 0.29
N VAL A 61 5.10 -15.44 0.79
CA VAL A 61 4.44 -14.32 1.44
C VAL A 61 4.66 -13.06 0.62
N VAL A 62 3.59 -12.40 0.19
CA VAL A 62 3.68 -11.10 -0.50
C VAL A 62 3.37 -9.96 0.45
N SER A 63 4.16 -8.90 0.35
CA SER A 63 4.06 -7.68 1.16
C SER A 63 3.86 -6.47 0.26
N ARG A 64 3.02 -5.52 0.68
CA ARG A 64 2.71 -4.30 -0.11
C ARG A 64 3.98 -3.49 -0.41
N LEU A 65 4.90 -3.44 0.54
CA LEU A 65 6.21 -2.79 0.38
C LEU A 65 7.34 -3.71 0.85
N ALA A 66 8.47 -3.64 0.17
CA ALA A 66 9.72 -4.23 0.61
C ALA A 66 10.31 -3.37 1.73
N GLU A 67 10.99 -4.03 2.68
CA GLU A 67 11.81 -3.28 3.62
C GLU A 67 12.88 -2.51 2.83
N PRO A 68 13.14 -1.23 3.15
CA PRO A 68 14.28 -0.54 2.62
C PRO A 68 15.52 -1.33 3.03
N ASP A 69 16.26 -1.82 2.05
CA ASP A 69 17.36 -2.71 2.31
C ASP A 69 18.42 -1.95 3.11
N LYS A 70 18.65 -2.34 4.38
CA LYS A 70 19.72 -1.75 5.20
C LYS A 70 21.10 -1.93 4.56
N TYR A 71 21.19 -2.76 3.51
CA TYR A 71 22.38 -3.09 2.74
C TYR A 71 22.39 -2.59 1.28
N ALA A 72 21.27 -2.09 0.71
CA ALA A 72 21.28 -1.58 -0.68
C ALA A 72 22.22 -0.38 -0.88
N ALA A 73 22.45 0.41 0.17
CA ALA A 73 23.43 1.49 0.17
C ALA A 73 24.86 1.02 -0.19
N LYS A 74 25.19 -0.27 0.01
CA LYS A 74 26.50 -0.83 -0.39
C LYS A 74 26.54 -1.33 -1.84
N GLN A 75 25.39 -1.55 -2.46
CA GLN A 75 25.29 -2.15 -3.80
C GLN A 75 25.12 -1.06 -4.86
N ALA A 76 24.41 0.03 -4.55
CA ALA A 76 24.32 1.23 -5.40
C ALA A 76 25.69 1.88 -5.65
N GLN A 77 26.61 1.86 -4.67
CA GLN A 77 27.99 2.34 -4.83
C GLN A 77 28.82 1.59 -5.88
N LYS A 78 28.36 0.44 -6.39
CA LYS A 78 29.09 -0.37 -7.36
C LYS A 78 28.68 -0.11 -8.82
N ASP A 79 27.49 0.44 -9.05
CA ASP A 79 26.94 0.73 -10.39
C ASP A 79 26.96 2.24 -10.75
N GLU A 80 27.37 3.11 -9.82
CA GLU A 80 27.51 4.57 -10.06
C GLU A 80 28.64 4.96 -11.03
N SER A 81 29.43 4.01 -11.57
CA SER A 81 30.55 4.33 -12.46
C SER A 81 30.16 4.69 -13.91
N ASP A 82 28.89 4.49 -14.32
CA ASP A 82 28.50 4.57 -15.74
C ASP A 82 27.46 5.67 -16.11
N LEU A 83 27.12 6.61 -15.21
CA LEU A 83 26.15 7.69 -15.51
C LEU A 83 26.69 9.09 -15.17
N PRO A 84 27.03 9.94 -16.17
CA PRO A 84 27.78 11.19 -15.94
C PRO A 84 26.95 12.39 -15.44
N PHE A 85 25.74 12.22 -14.90
CA PHE A 85 24.87 13.34 -14.50
C PHE A 85 24.13 13.18 -13.16
N LEU A 86 24.47 12.21 -12.31
CA LEU A 86 23.91 12.16 -10.97
C LEU A 86 24.59 13.23 -10.09
N VAL A 87 23.88 14.33 -9.86
CA VAL A 87 24.11 15.18 -8.68
C VAL A 87 24.05 14.26 -7.48
N THR A 88 25.17 14.10 -6.77
CA THR A 88 25.27 13.27 -5.57
C THR A 88 24.27 13.82 -4.55
N LEU A 89 23.11 13.17 -4.44
CA LEU A 89 22.11 13.57 -3.46
C LEU A 89 22.63 13.23 -2.06
N PRO A 90 22.30 14.02 -1.02
CA PRO A 90 22.64 13.66 0.34
C PRO A 90 22.07 12.27 0.68
N PRO A 91 22.81 11.41 1.41
CA PRO A 91 22.36 10.06 1.79
C PRO A 91 20.99 10.01 2.48
N ALA A 92 20.54 11.14 3.04
CA ALA A 92 19.27 11.26 3.73
C ALA A 92 18.03 11.11 2.82
N ILE A 93 18.11 11.50 1.53
CA ILE A 93 16.94 11.46 0.61
C ILE A 93 17.00 10.36 -0.45
N GLU A 94 18.07 9.55 -0.48
CA GLU A 94 18.30 8.54 -1.52
C GLU A 94 17.13 7.56 -1.70
N HIS A 95 16.42 7.28 -0.62
CA HIS A 95 15.36 6.27 -0.62
C HIS A 95 14.02 6.72 -1.15
N ILE A 96 13.69 8.01 -1.07
CA ILE A 96 12.46 8.54 -1.67
C ILE A 96 12.64 8.73 -3.18
N THR A 97 13.88 8.71 -3.68
CA THR A 97 14.22 8.80 -5.11
C THR A 97 14.49 7.45 -5.78
N GLN A 98 14.35 6.34 -5.04
CA GLN A 98 14.46 4.99 -5.59
C GLN A 98 13.08 4.44 -5.96
N PRO A 99 12.96 3.65 -7.04
CA PRO A 99 11.71 2.97 -7.35
C PRO A 99 11.23 2.14 -6.14
N PRO A 100 9.95 2.21 -5.78
CA PRO A 100 9.40 1.39 -4.71
C PRO A 100 9.43 -0.07 -5.14
N ALA A 101 9.20 -0.97 -4.19
CA ALA A 101 9.02 -2.37 -4.52
C ALA A 101 8.06 -2.99 -3.52
N SER A 102 7.18 -3.88 -3.98
CA SER A 102 6.61 -4.91 -3.15
C SER A 102 7.63 -6.02 -2.90
N GLU A 103 7.38 -6.92 -1.96
CA GLU A 103 8.29 -8.01 -1.66
C GLU A 103 7.61 -9.37 -1.73
N LEU A 104 8.31 -10.33 -2.32
CA LEU A 104 8.04 -11.75 -2.16
C LEU A 104 9.05 -12.36 -1.17
N THR A 105 8.58 -12.85 -0.03
CA THR A 105 9.36 -13.65 0.92
C THR A 105 9.07 -15.13 0.68
N VAL A 106 10.11 -15.93 0.43
CA VAL A 106 10.04 -17.40 0.36
C VAL A 106 10.62 -17.99 1.63
N LEU A 107 9.83 -18.77 2.37
CA LEU A 107 10.23 -19.34 3.65
C LEU A 107 9.87 -20.82 3.78
N SER A 108 10.56 -21.53 4.68
CA SER A 108 10.22 -22.91 5.02
C SER A 108 9.01 -22.96 5.93
N THR A 109 8.03 -23.77 5.56
CA THR A 109 6.85 -24.07 6.40
C THR A 109 7.19 -24.87 7.66
N VAL A 110 8.32 -25.59 7.65
CA VAL A 110 8.71 -26.48 8.75
C VAL A 110 9.27 -25.69 9.94
N ASN A 111 10.13 -24.70 9.69
CA ASN A 111 10.88 -23.99 10.72
C ASN A 111 10.94 -22.46 10.53
N GLY A 112 10.23 -21.91 9.54
CA GLY A 112 10.21 -20.47 9.26
C GLY A 112 11.52 -19.89 8.72
N ARG A 113 12.48 -20.72 8.29
CA ARG A 113 13.72 -20.23 7.68
C ARG A 113 13.40 -19.50 6.37
N VAL A 114 13.78 -18.23 6.28
CA VAL A 114 13.68 -17.44 5.04
C VAL A 114 14.77 -17.89 4.07
N PHE A 115 14.37 -18.30 2.86
CA PHE A 115 15.27 -18.68 1.78
C PHE A 115 15.63 -17.50 0.90
N LYS A 116 14.64 -16.68 0.55
CA LYS A 116 14.79 -15.57 -0.37
C LYS A 116 13.80 -14.47 -0.02
N ARG A 117 14.25 -13.23 -0.16
CA ARG A 117 13.41 -12.04 -0.24
C ARG A 117 13.69 -11.41 -1.59
N THR A 118 12.65 -11.26 -2.41
CA THR A 118 12.77 -10.74 -3.76
C THR A 118 11.98 -9.44 -3.85
N ARG A 119 12.67 -8.37 -4.24
CA ARG A 119 12.05 -7.08 -4.52
C ARG A 119 11.36 -7.15 -5.88
N MET A 120 10.08 -6.86 -5.92
CA MET A 120 9.32 -6.66 -7.15
C MET A 120 9.40 -5.18 -7.48
N GLU A 121 10.42 -4.79 -8.23
CA GLU A 121 10.70 -3.38 -8.52
C GLU A 121 9.51 -2.68 -9.18
N SER A 122 9.25 -1.45 -8.75
CA SER A 122 8.12 -0.61 -9.12
C SER A 122 6.76 -1.28 -8.90
N ALA A 123 6.68 -2.35 -8.09
CA ALA A 123 5.42 -2.96 -7.72
C ALA A 123 4.87 -2.37 -6.41
N HIS A 124 3.55 -2.34 -6.31
CA HIS A 124 2.78 -1.86 -5.18
C HIS A 124 1.47 -2.67 -5.09
N LEU A 125 0.83 -2.67 -3.90
CA LEU A 125 -0.42 -3.41 -3.60
C LEU A 125 -0.46 -4.87 -4.06
N SER A 126 0.65 -5.61 -3.92
CA SER A 126 0.63 -7.07 -4.09
C SER A 126 -0.05 -7.73 -2.88
N GLU A 127 -1.37 -7.85 -2.94
CA GLU A 127 -2.22 -8.22 -1.79
C GLU A 127 -2.66 -9.69 -1.76
N SER A 128 -2.52 -10.43 -2.86
CA SER A 128 -2.91 -11.84 -2.93
C SER A 128 -1.82 -12.65 -3.61
N ILE A 129 -1.77 -13.95 -3.32
CA ILE A 129 -0.88 -14.88 -4.00
C ILE A 129 -1.54 -16.27 -4.00
N VAL A 130 -1.32 -17.02 -5.07
CA VAL A 130 -1.80 -18.40 -5.21
C VAL A 130 -0.70 -19.24 -5.86
N THR A 131 -0.64 -20.53 -5.56
CA THR A 131 0.26 -21.45 -6.27
C THR A 131 -0.42 -22.08 -7.48
N ALA A 132 0.37 -22.35 -8.52
CA ALA A 132 -0.01 -23.17 -9.67
C ALA A 132 0.87 -24.43 -9.65
N PRO A 133 0.46 -25.47 -8.89
CA PRO A 133 1.27 -26.67 -8.63
C PRO A 133 1.85 -27.35 -9.87
N SER A 134 1.01 -27.58 -10.88
CA SER A 134 1.40 -28.23 -12.14
C SER A 134 2.50 -27.49 -12.91
N ARG A 135 2.79 -26.24 -12.55
CA ARG A 135 3.84 -25.40 -13.15
C ARG A 135 4.99 -25.07 -12.18
N GLY A 136 4.84 -25.40 -10.90
CA GLY A 136 5.79 -25.00 -9.86
C GLY A 136 5.85 -23.49 -9.64
N TRP A 137 4.78 -22.76 -9.93
CA TRP A 137 4.74 -21.29 -9.79
C TRP A 137 3.98 -20.83 -8.56
N ALA A 138 4.31 -19.64 -8.08
CA ALA A 138 3.41 -18.79 -7.30
C ALA A 138 3.09 -17.52 -8.08
N ILE A 139 1.84 -17.09 -8.08
CA ILE A 139 1.33 -16.01 -8.92
C ILE A 139 0.68 -14.97 -8.01
N ALA A 140 1.11 -13.72 -8.12
CA ALA A 140 0.58 -12.61 -7.33
C ALA A 140 0.20 -11.42 -8.23
N PRO A 141 -1.04 -10.91 -8.18
CA PRO A 141 -1.37 -9.63 -8.78
C PRO A 141 -0.60 -8.48 -8.13
N LEU A 142 -0.30 -7.46 -8.92
CA LEU A 142 0.38 -6.25 -8.47
C LEU A 142 -0.05 -5.03 -9.27
N VAL A 143 0.08 -3.86 -8.67
CA VAL A 143 0.08 -2.56 -9.35
C VAL A 143 1.54 -2.19 -9.64
N LYS A 144 1.87 -1.99 -10.92
CA LYS A 144 3.13 -1.39 -11.35
C LYS A 144 3.01 0.13 -11.23
N VAL A 145 3.63 0.70 -10.21
CA VAL A 145 3.61 2.13 -9.89
C VAL A 145 4.91 2.80 -10.36
N ARG A 146 4.77 3.99 -10.94
CA ARG A 146 5.89 4.83 -11.39
C ARG A 146 5.78 6.19 -10.69
N ASN A 147 5.81 6.19 -9.37
CA ASN A 147 5.60 7.36 -8.50
C ASN A 147 6.65 8.49 -8.70
N LEU A 148 7.83 8.14 -9.21
CA LEU A 148 8.90 9.07 -9.55
C LEU A 148 8.76 9.70 -10.93
N VAL A 149 7.82 9.21 -11.75
CA VAL A 149 7.47 9.85 -13.00
C VAL A 149 6.45 10.94 -12.69
N PRO A 150 6.63 12.16 -13.23
CA PRO A 150 5.70 13.24 -12.99
C PRO A 150 4.28 12.85 -13.35
N ILE A 151 3.33 13.20 -12.50
CA ILE A 151 1.93 12.81 -12.65
C ILE A 151 1.25 13.36 -13.93
N THR A 152 1.88 14.34 -14.59
CA THR A 152 1.48 14.79 -15.93
C THR A 152 1.47 13.67 -16.97
N GLN A 153 2.25 12.61 -16.73
CA GLN A 153 2.37 11.45 -17.62
C GLN A 153 1.20 10.45 -17.52
N VAL A 154 0.20 10.69 -16.66
CA VAL A 154 -1.06 9.91 -16.67
C VAL A 154 -1.66 9.88 -18.07
N ALA A 155 -1.64 10.99 -18.80
CA ALA A 155 -2.16 11.07 -20.17
C ALA A 155 -1.39 10.21 -21.18
N ASN A 156 -0.21 9.70 -20.82
CA ASN A 156 0.61 8.81 -21.65
C ASN A 156 0.59 7.35 -21.16
N GLY A 157 -0.15 7.02 -20.09
CA GLY A 157 -0.21 5.65 -19.56
C GLY A 157 0.93 5.25 -18.61
N TRP A 158 1.69 6.23 -18.10
CA TRP A 158 2.99 5.99 -17.46
C TRP A 158 2.97 6.11 -15.93
N VAL A 159 1.82 6.14 -15.27
CA VAL A 159 1.76 6.35 -13.81
C VAL A 159 1.48 5.05 -13.06
N MET A 160 0.42 4.35 -13.43
CA MET A 160 0.10 3.04 -12.85
C MET A 160 -0.40 2.10 -13.93
N SER A 161 0.06 0.86 -13.87
CA SER A 161 -0.46 -0.25 -14.65
C SER A 161 -0.62 -1.49 -13.77
N THR A 162 -1.32 -2.49 -14.24
CA THR A 162 -1.72 -3.70 -13.54
C THR A 162 -0.97 -4.89 -14.15
N GLY A 163 -0.54 -5.82 -13.31
CA GLY A 163 0.17 -7.01 -13.78
C GLY A 163 0.12 -8.18 -12.82
N LEU A 164 0.87 -9.22 -13.19
CA LEU A 164 1.12 -10.42 -12.39
C LEU A 164 2.63 -10.57 -12.17
N ALA A 165 3.02 -10.88 -10.95
CA ALA A 165 4.31 -11.48 -10.63
C ALA A 165 4.20 -13.00 -10.71
N ILE A 166 5.01 -13.62 -11.56
CA ILE A 166 5.17 -15.07 -11.67
C ILE A 166 6.48 -15.44 -10.98
N ALA A 167 6.39 -16.19 -9.89
CA ALA A 167 7.52 -16.59 -9.08
C ALA A 167 7.81 -18.09 -9.20
N ASP A 168 9.09 -18.44 -9.37
CA ASP A 168 9.55 -19.83 -9.26
C ASP A 168 9.82 -20.24 -7.79
N PRO A 169 10.09 -21.53 -7.49
CA PRO A 169 10.36 -21.98 -6.13
C PRO A 169 11.66 -21.43 -5.53
N LYS A 170 12.56 -20.88 -6.36
CA LYS A 170 13.80 -20.20 -5.92
C LYS A 170 13.54 -18.73 -5.57
N GLY A 171 12.32 -18.23 -5.79
CA GLY A 171 11.92 -16.86 -5.56
C GLY A 171 12.36 -15.90 -6.68
N GLN A 172 12.71 -16.39 -7.87
CA GLN A 172 12.90 -15.53 -9.04
C GLN A 172 11.53 -15.09 -9.56
N VAL A 173 11.39 -13.80 -9.88
CA VAL A 173 10.11 -13.22 -10.27
C VAL A 173 10.20 -12.60 -11.67
N VAL A 174 9.22 -12.91 -12.51
CA VAL A 174 8.95 -12.20 -13.77
C VAL A 174 7.64 -11.43 -13.61
N GLN A 175 7.62 -10.15 -13.98
CA GLN A 175 6.40 -9.34 -13.97
C GLN A 175 5.83 -9.26 -15.40
N VAL A 176 4.53 -9.53 -15.57
CA VAL A 176 3.85 -9.50 -16.88
C VAL A 176 2.57 -8.66 -16.80
N PRO A 177 2.15 -7.96 -17.87
CA PRO A 177 1.04 -7.01 -17.83
C PRO A 177 -0.33 -7.69 -17.87
N LEU A 178 -1.29 -7.09 -17.17
CA LEU A 178 -2.71 -7.43 -17.33
C LEU A 178 -3.47 -6.36 -18.10
N ASP A 179 -2.86 -5.21 -18.37
CA ASP A 179 -3.48 -4.12 -19.12
C ASP A 179 -3.26 -4.26 -20.62
N GLU A 180 -4.10 -3.56 -21.38
CA GLU A 180 -4.05 -3.51 -22.83
C GLU A 180 -3.67 -2.10 -23.28
N ALA A 181 -3.27 -1.96 -24.55
CA ALA A 181 -2.99 -0.65 -25.10
C ALA A 181 -4.26 0.23 -25.07
N ASN A 182 -4.26 1.23 -24.19
CA ASN A 182 -5.36 2.19 -23.93
C ASN A 182 -6.53 1.70 -23.07
N ASP A 183 -6.46 0.52 -22.48
CA ASP A 183 -7.48 0.05 -21.53
C ASP A 183 -6.83 -0.64 -20.32
N TYR A 184 -7.17 -0.18 -19.12
CA TYR A 184 -6.50 -0.56 -17.88
C TYR A 184 -7.48 -1.16 -16.87
N PHE A 185 -7.01 -2.15 -16.13
CA PHE A 185 -7.79 -2.98 -15.23
C PHE A 185 -7.34 -2.80 -13.78
N ALA A 186 -7.45 -1.55 -13.31
CA ALA A 186 -6.96 -1.07 -12.03
C ALA A 186 -7.36 -1.92 -10.81
N ASP A 187 -6.52 -1.82 -9.78
CA ASP A 187 -6.66 -2.44 -8.46
C ASP A 187 -6.86 -3.97 -8.52
N PRO A 188 -5.89 -4.71 -9.09
CA PRO A 188 -5.94 -6.16 -9.08
C PRO A 188 -5.82 -6.65 -7.62
N SER A 189 -6.55 -7.71 -7.28
CA SER A 189 -6.73 -8.14 -5.90
C SER A 189 -6.75 -9.65 -5.76
N GLY A 190 -7.91 -10.30 -5.62
CA GLY A 190 -8.01 -11.75 -5.50
C GLY A 190 -7.55 -12.48 -6.76
N ILE A 191 -6.88 -13.61 -6.57
CA ILE A 191 -6.48 -14.51 -7.66
C ILE A 191 -6.79 -15.96 -7.27
N ALA A 192 -7.30 -16.74 -8.23
CA ALA A 192 -7.45 -18.20 -8.11
C ALA A 192 -6.91 -18.89 -9.37
N VAL A 193 -6.39 -20.10 -9.23
CA VAL A 193 -5.90 -20.94 -10.33
C VAL A 193 -6.67 -22.25 -10.32
N ASP A 194 -7.09 -22.73 -11.49
CA ASP A 194 -7.75 -24.02 -11.60
C ASP A 194 -6.82 -25.19 -11.22
N ALA A 195 -7.40 -26.29 -10.76
CA ALA A 195 -6.61 -27.44 -10.29
C ALA A 195 -5.69 -28.04 -11.37
N ALA A 196 -6.01 -27.84 -12.65
CA ALA A 196 -5.16 -28.27 -13.76
C ALA A 196 -4.00 -27.30 -14.02
N GLY A 197 -4.01 -26.10 -13.43
CA GLY A 197 -3.07 -25.02 -13.70
C GLY A 197 -3.18 -24.49 -15.14
N ARG A 198 -4.37 -24.54 -15.74
CA ARG A 198 -4.61 -24.03 -17.10
C ARG A 198 -5.02 -22.57 -17.09
N ARG A 199 -5.88 -22.16 -16.16
CA ARG A 199 -6.37 -20.78 -16.07
C ARG A 199 -6.14 -20.16 -14.70
N ALA A 200 -5.77 -18.89 -14.69
CA ALA A 200 -5.89 -18.03 -13.53
C ALA A 200 -7.03 -17.02 -13.72
N TYR A 201 -7.70 -16.69 -12.63
CA TYR A 201 -8.79 -15.71 -12.57
C TYR A 201 -8.38 -14.60 -11.63
N VAL A 202 -8.30 -13.36 -12.13
CA VAL A 202 -7.78 -12.20 -11.39
C VAL A 202 -8.88 -11.15 -11.26
N ALA A 203 -9.24 -10.78 -10.04
CA ALA A 203 -10.21 -9.72 -9.78
C ALA A 203 -9.55 -8.34 -9.85
N SER A 204 -10.09 -7.43 -10.67
CA SER A 204 -9.70 -6.02 -10.74
C SER A 204 -10.80 -5.15 -10.16
N GLY A 205 -10.60 -4.72 -8.91
CA GLY A 205 -11.61 -4.03 -8.12
C GLY A 205 -11.93 -2.62 -8.61
N GLY A 206 -10.99 -1.97 -9.32
CA GLY A 206 -11.18 -0.62 -9.85
C GLY A 206 -11.88 -0.58 -11.20
N SER A 207 -11.88 -1.73 -11.90
CA SER A 207 -12.47 -1.88 -13.23
C SER A 207 -13.68 -2.81 -13.29
N ASP A 208 -14.09 -3.41 -12.15
CA ASP A 208 -15.28 -4.25 -12.00
C ASP A 208 -15.27 -5.54 -12.87
N VAL A 209 -14.10 -6.13 -13.07
CA VAL A 209 -13.91 -7.32 -13.93
C VAL A 209 -13.12 -8.44 -13.27
N ILE A 210 -13.34 -9.67 -13.76
CA ILE A 210 -12.40 -10.79 -13.64
C ILE A 210 -11.64 -10.95 -14.96
N SER A 211 -10.31 -10.91 -14.90
CA SER A 211 -9.44 -11.24 -16.03
C SER A 211 -9.10 -12.73 -16.00
N VAL A 212 -9.25 -13.42 -17.14
CA VAL A 212 -8.96 -14.84 -17.29
C VAL A 212 -7.66 -15.01 -18.06
N VAL A 213 -6.65 -15.56 -17.41
CA VAL A 213 -5.30 -15.77 -17.95
C VAL A 213 -5.10 -17.23 -18.30
N ASP A 214 -4.71 -17.52 -19.53
CA ASP A 214 -4.26 -18.82 -20.00
C ASP A 214 -2.79 -19.04 -19.59
N LEU A 215 -2.59 -19.91 -18.61
CA LEU A 215 -1.28 -20.19 -18.04
C LEU A 215 -0.42 -21.08 -18.95
N GLU A 216 -1.01 -21.77 -19.93
CA GLU A 216 -0.26 -22.56 -20.91
C GLU A 216 0.41 -21.65 -21.92
N ARG A 217 -0.34 -20.68 -22.46
CA ARG A 217 0.23 -19.64 -23.33
C ARG A 217 1.28 -18.80 -22.63
N LEU A 218 1.02 -18.41 -21.38
CA LEU A 218 2.00 -17.69 -20.59
C LEU A 218 3.28 -18.51 -20.34
N ALA A 219 3.15 -19.82 -20.11
CA ALA A 219 4.31 -20.71 -19.94
C ALA A 219 5.12 -20.87 -21.23
N ASP A 220 4.42 -21.02 -22.37
CA ASP A 220 5.06 -21.09 -23.67
C ASP A 220 5.88 -19.83 -23.95
N TRP A 221 5.27 -18.65 -23.76
CA TRP A 221 5.96 -17.38 -23.89
C TRP A 221 7.15 -17.26 -22.94
N LEU A 222 6.96 -17.59 -21.65
CA LEU A 222 8.03 -17.57 -20.65
C LEU A 222 9.19 -18.48 -21.09
N SER A 223 8.94 -19.66 -21.64
CA SER A 223 9.98 -20.61 -22.01
C SER A 223 10.89 -20.11 -23.15
N HIS A 224 10.36 -19.30 -24.07
CA HIS A 224 11.09 -18.78 -25.24
C HIS A 224 11.66 -17.37 -25.04
N ALA A 225 11.03 -16.55 -24.19
CA ALA A 225 11.48 -15.18 -23.93
C ALA A 225 12.87 -15.16 -23.29
N SER A 226 13.77 -14.31 -23.83
CA SER A 226 15.08 -14.07 -23.24
C SER A 226 14.97 -13.40 -21.87
N GLU A 227 16.03 -13.49 -21.05
CA GLU A 227 16.08 -12.84 -19.74
C GLU A 227 15.75 -11.34 -19.81
N ARG A 228 16.33 -10.63 -20.79
CA ARG A 228 16.02 -9.23 -21.04
C ARG A 228 14.55 -8.99 -21.37
N THR A 229 13.97 -9.82 -22.25
CA THR A 229 12.55 -9.70 -22.64
C THR A 229 11.65 -9.90 -21.43
N ARG A 230 11.96 -10.88 -20.57
CA ARG A 230 11.22 -11.13 -19.32
C ARG A 230 11.33 -9.97 -18.34
N ALA A 231 12.49 -9.31 -18.25
CA ALA A 231 12.70 -8.15 -17.38
C ALA A 231 11.89 -6.92 -17.83
N GLU A 232 11.71 -6.75 -19.15
CA GLU A 232 10.99 -5.61 -19.74
C GLU A 232 9.48 -5.89 -19.96
N ALA A 233 9.03 -7.14 -19.80
CA ALA A 233 7.69 -7.61 -20.19
C ALA A 233 6.52 -6.80 -19.61
N ILE A 234 6.60 -6.39 -18.34
CA ILE A 234 5.57 -5.58 -17.67
C ILE A 234 5.29 -4.22 -18.33
N TYR A 235 6.20 -3.74 -19.18
CA TYR A 235 6.05 -2.49 -19.93
C TYR A 235 5.44 -2.70 -21.33
N ASP A 236 5.39 -3.93 -21.83
CA ASP A 236 4.83 -4.25 -23.14
C ASP A 236 3.34 -4.59 -23.03
N LEU A 237 2.47 -3.58 -23.10
CA LEU A 237 1.03 -3.79 -23.01
C LEU A 237 0.44 -4.62 -24.18
N SER A 238 1.18 -4.83 -25.27
CA SER A 238 0.72 -5.70 -26.35
C SER A 238 0.75 -7.18 -25.93
N LEU A 239 1.59 -7.52 -24.96
CA LEU A 239 1.80 -8.88 -24.50
C LEU A 239 0.58 -9.49 -23.79
N SER A 240 -0.28 -8.67 -23.16
CA SER A 240 -1.44 -9.20 -22.43
C SER A 240 -2.41 -9.96 -23.33
N ALA A 241 -2.56 -9.55 -24.60
CA ALA A 241 -3.41 -10.22 -25.58
C ALA A 241 -2.96 -11.66 -25.90
N GLU A 242 -1.70 -12.01 -25.64
CA GLU A 242 -1.17 -13.35 -25.90
C GLU A 242 -1.72 -14.40 -24.92
N TYR A 243 -2.06 -14.01 -23.69
CA TYR A 243 -2.52 -14.94 -22.65
C TYR A 243 -3.78 -14.52 -21.91
N VAL A 244 -4.24 -13.27 -21.99
CA VAL A 244 -5.54 -12.90 -21.43
C VAL A 244 -6.63 -13.28 -22.42
N VAL A 245 -7.43 -14.29 -22.07
CA VAL A 245 -8.41 -14.90 -22.98
C VAL A 245 -9.84 -14.39 -22.77
N ALA A 246 -10.12 -13.73 -21.64
CA ALA A 246 -11.41 -13.11 -21.38
C ALA A 246 -11.34 -12.04 -20.27
N ARG A 247 -12.28 -11.10 -20.34
CA ARG A 247 -12.66 -10.20 -19.25
C ARG A 247 -14.14 -10.43 -18.95
N ILE A 248 -14.45 -10.82 -17.71
CA ILE A 248 -15.82 -11.10 -17.28
C ILE A 248 -16.30 -9.92 -16.45
N PRO A 249 -17.29 -9.13 -16.93
CA PRO A 249 -17.92 -8.10 -16.11
C PRO A 249 -18.54 -8.71 -14.85
N THR A 250 -18.43 -8.00 -13.74
CA THR A 250 -18.97 -8.44 -12.46
C THR A 250 -20.00 -7.44 -11.94
N GLY A 251 -19.85 -7.01 -10.69
CA GLY A 251 -20.47 -5.81 -10.14
C GLY A 251 -19.37 -4.98 -9.48
N ARG A 252 -19.75 -4.03 -8.64
CA ARG A 252 -18.80 -3.05 -8.11
C ARG A 252 -17.80 -3.65 -7.12
N ASN A 253 -16.52 -3.43 -7.40
CA ASN A 253 -15.37 -3.79 -6.56
C ASN A 253 -15.28 -5.28 -6.24
N PRO A 254 -15.06 -6.16 -7.25
CA PRO A 254 -14.72 -7.57 -6.99
C PRO A 254 -13.40 -7.63 -6.21
N ARG A 255 -13.34 -8.43 -5.14
CA ARG A 255 -12.18 -8.45 -4.22
C ARG A 255 -11.50 -9.79 -4.07
N HIS A 256 -12.26 -10.86 -3.84
CA HIS A 256 -11.71 -12.20 -3.63
C HIS A 256 -12.40 -13.18 -4.57
N VAL A 257 -11.67 -14.20 -5.00
CA VAL A 257 -12.18 -15.24 -5.88
C VAL A 257 -11.80 -16.62 -5.34
N ALA A 258 -12.69 -17.59 -5.49
CA ALA A 258 -12.46 -18.97 -5.09
C ALA A 258 -13.14 -19.92 -6.07
N LEU A 259 -12.50 -21.05 -6.37
CA LEU A 259 -13.08 -22.08 -7.23
C LEU A 259 -13.84 -23.12 -6.40
N SER A 260 -14.90 -23.67 -6.97
CA SER A 260 -15.51 -24.90 -6.47
C SER A 260 -14.49 -26.06 -6.53
N PRO A 261 -14.62 -27.10 -5.69
CA PRO A 261 -13.68 -28.23 -5.68
C PRO A 261 -13.52 -28.94 -7.03
N ASP A 262 -14.57 -28.98 -7.84
CA ASP A 262 -14.57 -29.54 -9.20
C ASP A 262 -14.08 -28.55 -10.26
N GLY A 263 -13.82 -27.29 -9.88
CA GLY A 263 -13.40 -26.21 -10.76
C GLY A 263 -14.46 -25.70 -11.74
N SER A 264 -15.72 -26.17 -11.67
CA SER A 264 -16.79 -25.79 -12.60
C SER A 264 -17.38 -24.39 -12.35
N ARG A 265 -17.20 -23.87 -11.13
CA ARG A 265 -17.69 -22.56 -10.70
C ARG A 265 -16.56 -21.72 -10.09
N LEU A 266 -16.47 -20.47 -10.49
CA LEU A 266 -15.70 -19.43 -9.81
C LEU A 266 -16.66 -18.56 -9.01
N PHE A 267 -16.46 -18.49 -7.70
CA PHE A 267 -17.17 -17.59 -6.80
C PHE A 267 -16.39 -16.28 -6.66
N VAL A 268 -17.07 -15.14 -6.82
CA VAL A 268 -16.47 -13.80 -6.74
C VAL A 268 -17.20 -12.99 -5.68
N SER A 269 -16.47 -12.48 -4.69
CA SER A 269 -17.03 -11.52 -3.74
C SER A 269 -17.10 -10.12 -4.35
N VAL A 270 -18.33 -9.61 -4.53
CA VAL A 270 -18.60 -8.27 -5.05
C VAL A 270 -18.88 -7.36 -3.86
N ARG A 271 -17.80 -6.76 -3.33
CA ARG A 271 -17.81 -6.16 -1.99
C ARG A 271 -18.78 -4.99 -1.87
N LEU A 272 -18.93 -4.16 -2.90
CA LEU A 272 -19.74 -2.95 -2.82
C LEU A 272 -21.19 -3.14 -3.24
N GLU A 273 -21.60 -4.37 -3.52
CA GLU A 273 -23.00 -4.77 -3.76
C GLU A 273 -23.47 -5.85 -2.79
N ASP A 274 -22.67 -6.15 -1.76
CA ASP A 274 -22.89 -7.20 -0.76
C ASP A 274 -23.46 -8.49 -1.40
N LYS A 275 -22.78 -9.00 -2.44
CA LYS A 275 -23.18 -10.24 -3.12
C LYS A 275 -21.99 -11.11 -3.52
N VAL A 276 -22.27 -12.38 -3.78
CA VAL A 276 -21.32 -13.33 -4.36
C VAL A 276 -21.84 -13.74 -5.74
N LEU A 277 -21.04 -13.55 -6.78
CA LEU A 277 -21.33 -14.08 -8.11
C LEU A 277 -20.80 -15.50 -8.24
N ALA A 278 -21.56 -16.37 -8.89
CA ALA A 278 -21.09 -17.67 -9.35
C ALA A 278 -20.92 -17.61 -10.87
N ILE A 279 -19.69 -17.75 -11.35
CA ILE A 279 -19.32 -17.75 -12.76
C ILE A 279 -19.06 -19.18 -13.21
N ASP A 280 -19.63 -19.58 -14.34
CA ASP A 280 -19.33 -20.84 -15.02
C ASP A 280 -17.94 -20.77 -15.67
N THR A 281 -17.03 -21.67 -15.30
CA THR A 281 -15.62 -21.61 -15.77
C THR A 281 -15.44 -22.14 -17.20
N ALA A 282 -16.40 -22.90 -17.73
CA ALA A 282 -16.36 -23.39 -19.09
C ALA A 282 -16.83 -22.32 -20.08
N THR A 283 -17.95 -21.67 -19.77
CA THR A 283 -18.58 -20.65 -20.62
C THR A 283 -18.13 -19.23 -20.32
N LEU A 284 -17.46 -19.01 -19.17
CA LEU A 284 -16.99 -17.70 -18.68
C LEU A 284 -18.13 -16.68 -18.51
N LYS A 285 -19.31 -17.16 -18.11
CA LYS A 285 -20.52 -16.35 -17.89
C LYS A 285 -21.00 -16.45 -16.46
N VAL A 286 -21.63 -15.39 -15.97
CA VAL A 286 -22.33 -15.39 -14.68
C VAL A 286 -23.49 -16.40 -14.76
N ALA A 287 -23.44 -17.43 -13.91
CA ALA A 287 -24.44 -18.48 -13.82
C ALA A 287 -25.49 -18.20 -12.73
N GLY A 288 -25.15 -17.34 -11.76
CA GLY A 288 -26.07 -16.91 -10.71
C GLY A 288 -25.40 -15.95 -9.73
N GLU A 289 -26.19 -15.41 -8.81
CA GLU A 289 -25.73 -14.55 -7.74
C GLU A 289 -26.38 -14.94 -6.41
N ILE A 290 -25.65 -14.68 -5.32
CA ILE A 290 -26.08 -14.87 -3.94
C ILE A 290 -26.05 -13.50 -3.28
N VAL A 291 -27.22 -12.95 -2.98
CA VAL A 291 -27.35 -11.68 -2.26
C VAL A 291 -27.06 -11.89 -0.78
N LEU A 292 -26.22 -11.04 -0.19
CA LEU A 292 -25.90 -11.06 1.24
C LEU A 292 -26.67 -9.95 1.95
N GLY A 293 -27.24 -10.27 3.11
CA GLY A 293 -28.03 -9.31 3.88
C GLY A 293 -29.16 -8.71 3.04
N TYR A 294 -29.19 -7.38 2.94
CA TYR A 294 -30.19 -6.64 2.16
C TYR A 294 -29.71 -6.24 0.75
N GLY A 295 -28.55 -6.73 0.30
CA GLY A 295 -28.03 -6.48 -1.06
C GLY A 295 -27.28 -5.16 -1.25
N GLY A 296 -26.54 -4.73 -0.24
CA GLY A 296 -25.76 -3.49 -0.30
C GLY A 296 -26.53 -2.32 0.28
N ALA A 297 -25.87 -1.54 1.14
CA ALA A 297 -26.41 -0.22 1.49
C ALA A 297 -26.40 0.71 0.26
N ASP A 298 -27.40 1.58 0.18
CA ASP A 298 -27.45 2.68 -0.80
C ASP A 298 -27.52 4.03 -0.09
N ASP A 299 -26.77 4.15 0.99
CA ASP A 299 -26.56 5.40 1.70
C ASP A 299 -25.37 6.19 1.10
N PRO A 300 -25.26 7.50 1.37
CA PRO A 300 -24.19 8.35 0.85
C PRO A 300 -22.76 7.82 1.10
N ILE A 301 -22.50 7.18 2.24
CA ILE A 301 -21.17 6.62 2.54
C ILE A 301 -20.87 5.47 1.58
N ARG A 302 -21.82 4.57 1.37
CA ARG A 302 -21.60 3.43 0.44
C ARG A 302 -21.51 3.90 -1.01
N ARG A 303 -22.29 4.90 -1.42
CA ARG A 303 -22.17 5.48 -2.78
C ARG A 303 -20.83 6.18 -2.96
N GLY A 304 -20.36 6.94 -1.97
CA GLY A 304 -19.05 7.57 -1.99
C GLY A 304 -17.89 6.59 -2.03
N GLU A 305 -18.01 5.46 -1.31
CA GLU A 305 -17.03 4.37 -1.38
C GLU A 305 -16.94 3.76 -2.79
N ARG A 306 -18.08 3.64 -3.50
CA ARG A 306 -18.08 3.19 -4.90
C ARG A 306 -17.31 4.16 -5.79
N VAL A 307 -17.49 5.48 -5.60
CA VAL A 307 -16.70 6.50 -6.33
C VAL A 307 -15.21 6.38 -5.99
N PHE A 308 -14.88 6.22 -4.72
CA PHE A 308 -13.49 6.08 -4.23
C PHE A 308 -12.73 4.93 -4.88
N THR A 309 -13.39 3.78 -5.10
CA THR A 309 -12.75 2.61 -5.71
C THR A 309 -12.81 2.59 -7.24
N LYS A 310 -13.51 3.52 -7.88
CA LYS A 310 -13.82 3.43 -9.33
C LYS A 310 -12.74 4.11 -10.16
N ALA A 311 -12.04 3.35 -10.99
CA ALA A 311 -10.99 3.88 -11.85
C ALA A 311 -11.53 4.64 -13.07
N ALA A 312 -12.83 4.55 -13.38
CA ALA A 312 -13.44 5.23 -14.51
C ALA A 312 -13.34 6.77 -14.47
N HIS A 313 -13.02 7.35 -13.31
CA HIS A 313 -12.76 8.78 -13.17
C HIS A 313 -11.29 9.15 -13.47
N THR A 314 -10.46 8.22 -13.93
CA THR A 314 -9.04 8.42 -14.30
C THR A 314 -8.82 8.10 -15.78
N PHE A 315 -7.87 8.78 -16.43
CA PHE A 315 -7.59 8.61 -17.85
C PHE A 315 -7.29 7.15 -18.17
N GLN A 316 -8.04 6.59 -19.12
CA GLN A 316 -7.98 5.18 -19.53
C GLN A 316 -8.15 4.18 -18.38
N ARG A 317 -8.76 4.60 -17.25
CA ARG A 317 -9.03 3.73 -16.09
C ARG A 317 -7.77 3.19 -15.39
N GLN A 318 -6.65 3.90 -15.48
CA GLN A 318 -5.35 3.43 -14.96
C GLN A 318 -5.33 3.12 -13.45
N PHE A 319 -6.03 3.92 -12.65
CA PHE A 319 -6.06 3.79 -11.19
C PHE A 319 -7.30 4.45 -10.59
N SER A 320 -7.60 4.13 -9.33
CA SER A 320 -8.65 4.77 -8.52
C SER A 320 -8.04 5.51 -7.32
N CYS A 321 -8.87 6.16 -6.48
CA CYS A 321 -8.36 6.75 -5.23
C CYS A 321 -7.73 5.67 -4.33
N ARG A 322 -8.27 4.44 -4.36
CA ARG A 322 -7.74 3.31 -3.60
C ARG A 322 -6.30 2.95 -3.97
N SER A 323 -5.90 3.15 -5.23
CA SER A 323 -4.57 2.73 -5.70
C SER A 323 -3.43 3.48 -4.98
N CYS A 324 -3.67 4.74 -4.58
CA CYS A 324 -2.79 5.49 -3.68
C CYS A 324 -3.25 5.38 -2.22
N HIS A 325 -4.55 5.31 -1.97
CA HIS A 325 -5.13 5.28 -0.63
C HIS A 325 -5.75 3.93 -0.30
N PRO A 326 -4.96 2.85 -0.14
CA PRO A 326 -5.51 1.54 0.18
C PRO A 326 -6.26 1.63 1.51
N ASP A 327 -7.51 1.14 1.51
CA ASP A 327 -8.39 1.15 2.69
C ASP A 327 -8.63 2.56 3.28
N GLY A 328 -8.51 3.60 2.45
CA GLY A 328 -8.62 5.01 2.87
C GLY A 328 -7.38 5.55 3.59
N HIS A 329 -6.30 4.78 3.63
CA HIS A 329 -5.07 5.15 4.33
C HIS A 329 -3.96 5.59 3.36
N VAL A 330 -2.70 5.37 3.72
CA VAL A 330 -1.52 5.67 2.91
C VAL A 330 -0.95 4.39 2.32
N ASP A 331 -0.41 4.50 1.12
CA ASP A 331 0.39 3.47 0.45
C ASP A 331 1.86 3.44 0.89
N GLY A 332 2.28 4.45 1.66
CA GLY A 332 3.67 4.64 2.09
C GLY A 332 4.59 5.14 0.97
N LEU A 333 4.04 5.76 -0.07
CA LEU A 333 4.77 6.31 -1.21
C LEU A 333 4.65 7.84 -1.28
N ALA A 334 5.69 8.47 -1.84
CA ALA A 334 5.65 9.86 -2.25
C ALA A 334 5.58 9.95 -3.79
N TYR A 335 4.87 10.96 -4.30
CA TYR A 335 4.57 11.12 -5.72
C TYR A 335 5.03 12.48 -6.24
N ASP A 336 5.50 12.52 -7.48
CA ASP A 336 5.90 13.75 -8.16
C ASP A 336 4.69 14.47 -8.80
N PHE A 337 4.26 15.58 -8.19
CA PHE A 337 3.14 16.39 -8.66
C PHE A 337 3.61 17.70 -9.31
N ASP A 338 2.94 18.11 -10.38
CA ASP A 338 3.25 19.33 -11.16
C ASP A 338 2.93 20.67 -10.45
N GLY A 339 2.60 20.63 -9.16
CA GLY A 339 2.08 21.78 -8.43
C GLY A 339 3.12 22.84 -8.08
N ASP A 340 4.37 22.42 -7.88
CA ASP A 340 5.50 23.25 -7.44
C ASP A 340 6.70 23.19 -8.39
N GLY A 341 6.54 22.48 -9.52
CA GLY A 341 7.56 22.14 -10.51
C GLY A 341 7.29 20.74 -11.09
N ILE A 342 8.00 20.33 -12.14
CA ILE A 342 7.87 18.99 -12.75
C ILE A 342 9.22 18.28 -12.61
N GLY A 343 9.24 17.06 -12.07
CA GLY A 343 10.48 16.28 -11.91
C GLY A 343 11.30 16.67 -10.68
N ASP A 344 10.76 17.55 -9.83
CA ASP A 344 11.50 18.17 -8.75
C ASP A 344 10.74 18.19 -7.42
N ASN A 345 9.49 17.74 -7.26
CA ASN A 345 8.89 17.76 -5.92
C ASN A 345 8.04 16.53 -5.57
N LEU A 346 8.63 15.65 -4.76
CA LEU A 346 7.93 14.50 -4.20
C LEU A 346 7.08 14.93 -3.02
N LEU A 347 5.81 14.54 -3.05
CA LEU A 347 4.86 14.76 -1.98
C LEU A 347 4.41 13.44 -1.39
N ASP A 348 4.58 13.30 -0.09
CA ASP A 348 4.08 12.16 0.65
C ASP A 348 2.56 12.08 0.55
N ASN A 349 2.07 10.87 0.41
CA ASN A 349 0.66 10.63 0.37
C ASN A 349 0.02 10.73 1.76
N ARG A 350 -1.00 11.58 1.92
CA ARG A 350 -1.64 11.79 3.24
C ARG A 350 -2.72 10.75 3.51
N THR A 351 -2.85 10.33 4.77
CA THR A 351 -3.98 9.51 5.21
C THR A 351 -5.30 10.22 4.96
N LEU A 352 -6.31 9.48 4.48
CA LEU A 352 -7.70 9.95 4.40
C LEU A 352 -8.56 9.46 5.58
N GLN A 353 -8.02 8.57 6.41
CA GLN A 353 -8.65 8.15 7.67
C GLN A 353 -8.56 9.26 8.73
N GLY A 354 -9.69 9.60 9.36
CA GLY A 354 -9.75 10.60 10.42
C GLY A 354 -9.69 12.06 9.98
N VAL A 355 -9.91 12.34 8.69
CA VAL A 355 -9.78 13.70 8.12
C VAL A 355 -10.94 14.65 8.45
N ALA A 356 -12.05 14.13 8.98
CA ALA A 356 -13.18 14.96 9.38
C ALA A 356 -12.77 16.07 10.37
N GLY A 357 -13.13 17.32 10.04
CA GLY A 357 -12.83 18.49 10.87
C GLY A 357 -11.37 19.00 10.83
N THR A 358 -10.51 18.39 10.00
CA THR A 358 -9.06 18.72 9.90
C THR A 358 -8.69 19.73 8.82
N ARG A 359 -9.67 20.25 8.06
CA ARG A 359 -9.45 21.30 7.03
C ARG A 359 -8.57 22.46 7.55
N PRO A 360 -7.76 23.11 6.71
CA PRO A 360 -7.64 22.91 5.25
C PRO A 360 -6.85 21.65 4.87
N PHE A 361 -6.89 21.30 3.59
CA PHE A 361 -6.25 20.11 3.01
C PHE A 361 -5.08 20.47 2.09
N LYS A 362 -4.35 19.44 1.63
CA LYS A 362 -3.03 19.50 0.98
C LYS A 362 -1.91 19.88 1.96
N TRP A 363 -0.67 19.46 1.67
CA TRP A 363 0.50 19.80 2.50
C TRP A 363 0.73 21.31 2.69
N ASN A 364 0.30 22.15 1.74
CA ASN A 364 0.40 23.61 1.87
C ASN A 364 -0.84 24.27 2.50
N GLY A 365 -1.86 23.48 2.89
CA GLY A 365 -3.07 23.99 3.55
C GLY A 365 -3.93 24.93 2.69
N LYS A 366 -3.82 24.89 1.35
CA LYS A 366 -4.54 25.83 0.46
C LYS A 366 -5.94 25.37 0.08
N ASN A 367 -6.31 24.10 0.31
CA ASN A 367 -7.60 23.57 -0.12
C ASN A 367 -8.62 23.64 1.04
N PRO A 368 -9.66 24.51 0.98
CA PRO A 368 -10.52 24.77 2.13
C PRO A 368 -11.54 23.66 2.45
N SER A 369 -11.78 22.74 1.52
CA SER A 369 -12.71 21.62 1.66
C SER A 369 -12.29 20.41 0.81
N LEU A 370 -12.87 19.25 1.10
CA LEU A 370 -12.65 18.04 0.30
C LEU A 370 -13.27 18.17 -1.10
N GLN A 371 -14.36 18.90 -1.26
CA GLN A 371 -14.94 19.22 -2.58
C GLN A 371 -13.94 19.97 -3.46
N VAL A 372 -13.13 20.88 -2.88
CA VAL A 372 -12.06 21.55 -3.63
C VAL A 372 -10.88 20.61 -3.88
N GLN A 373 -10.53 19.78 -2.89
CA GLN A 373 -9.45 18.81 -2.98
C GLN A 373 -9.68 17.73 -4.04
N CYS A 374 -10.91 17.23 -4.18
CA CYS A 374 -11.31 16.12 -5.07
C CYS A 374 -12.10 16.59 -6.30
N GLY A 375 -12.37 17.89 -6.41
CA GLY A 375 -13.22 18.47 -7.46
C GLY A 375 -12.50 18.74 -8.79
N PRO A 376 -13.00 19.70 -9.61
CA PRO A 376 -12.55 19.89 -10.99
C PRO A 376 -11.04 20.11 -11.18
N ARG A 377 -10.37 20.77 -10.23
CA ARG A 377 -8.91 20.94 -10.31
C ARG A 377 -8.16 19.61 -10.17
N PHE A 378 -8.64 18.73 -9.30
CA PHE A 378 -8.07 17.40 -9.10
C PHE A 378 -8.22 16.54 -10.34
N ALA A 379 -9.40 16.57 -10.96
CA ALA A 379 -9.65 15.90 -12.23
C ALA A 379 -8.69 16.37 -13.32
N ARG A 380 -8.43 17.69 -13.42
CA ARG A 380 -7.48 18.25 -14.39
C ARG A 380 -6.02 17.91 -14.12
N VAL A 381 -5.59 17.87 -12.86
CA VAL A 381 -4.16 17.80 -12.49
C VAL A 381 -3.67 16.37 -12.30
N LEU A 382 -4.48 15.50 -11.71
CA LEU A 382 -4.10 14.12 -11.41
C LEU A 382 -4.81 13.15 -12.34
N MET A 383 -6.15 13.18 -12.34
CA MET A 383 -6.92 12.13 -13.03
C MET A 383 -6.85 12.24 -14.56
N ARG A 384 -6.65 13.46 -15.09
CA ARG A 384 -6.63 13.82 -16.52
C ARG A 384 -7.92 13.42 -17.26
N THR A 385 -9.06 13.69 -16.61
CA THR A 385 -10.42 13.36 -17.07
C THR A 385 -11.39 14.50 -16.79
N ASP A 386 -12.65 14.31 -17.17
CA ASP A 386 -13.76 15.15 -16.72
C ASP A 386 -13.92 15.10 -15.19
N PRO A 387 -14.36 16.20 -14.55
CA PRO A 387 -14.66 16.21 -13.13
C PRO A 387 -15.65 15.13 -12.71
N ILE A 388 -15.47 14.61 -11.50
CA ILE A 388 -16.48 13.76 -10.84
C ILE A 388 -17.80 14.56 -10.78
N PRO A 389 -18.93 13.96 -11.17
CA PRO A 389 -20.25 14.60 -11.06
C PRO A 389 -20.51 15.11 -9.64
N ALA A 390 -21.26 16.20 -9.50
CA ALA A 390 -21.43 16.88 -8.21
C ALA A 390 -22.01 15.95 -7.13
N ASP A 391 -23.05 15.17 -7.44
CA ASP A 391 -23.67 14.25 -6.49
C ASP A 391 -22.69 13.12 -6.07
N ASP A 392 -21.95 12.55 -7.03
CA ASP A 392 -20.90 11.56 -6.77
C ASP A 392 -19.77 12.15 -5.90
N LEU A 393 -19.42 13.42 -6.11
CA LEU A 393 -18.41 14.13 -5.34
C LEU A 393 -18.88 14.37 -3.90
N ASP A 394 -20.14 14.74 -3.69
CA ASP A 394 -20.70 14.94 -2.34
C ASP A 394 -20.80 13.62 -1.56
N ASP A 395 -21.19 12.53 -2.23
CA ASP A 395 -21.16 11.19 -1.65
C ASP A 395 -19.70 10.77 -1.33
N LEU A 396 -18.74 11.01 -2.24
CA LEU A 396 -17.31 10.76 -2.00
C LEU A 396 -16.82 11.51 -0.77
N VAL A 397 -17.14 12.80 -0.63
CA VAL A 397 -16.77 13.59 0.54
C VAL A 397 -17.40 13.01 1.81
N THR A 398 -18.67 12.61 1.76
CA THR A 398 -19.35 11.97 2.89
C THR A 398 -18.66 10.68 3.31
N PHE A 399 -18.24 9.86 2.34
CA PHE A 399 -17.45 8.66 2.61
C PHE A 399 -16.11 8.99 3.29
N LEU A 400 -15.35 9.96 2.76
CA LEU A 400 -14.05 10.35 3.30
C LEU A 400 -14.18 10.89 4.74
N GLU A 401 -15.18 11.72 5.02
CA GLU A 401 -15.42 12.26 6.36
C GLU A 401 -15.93 11.20 7.35
N SER A 402 -16.53 10.11 6.87
CA SER A 402 -16.97 8.99 7.72
C SER A 402 -15.83 8.08 8.20
N GLN A 403 -14.64 8.17 7.58
CA GLN A 403 -13.54 7.26 7.90
C GLN A 403 -12.97 7.54 9.29
N PRO A 404 -12.94 6.54 10.20
CA PRO A 404 -12.34 6.72 11.51
C PRO A 404 -10.81 6.84 11.37
N PRO A 405 -10.11 7.42 12.36
CA PRO A 405 -8.66 7.40 12.38
C PRO A 405 -8.08 5.97 12.38
N PRO A 406 -6.83 5.79 11.91
CA PRO A 406 -6.17 4.49 11.93
C PRO A 406 -6.07 3.92 13.34
N ARG A 407 -6.35 2.62 13.48
CA ARG A 407 -6.26 1.92 14.78
C ARG A 407 -4.81 1.48 15.04
N THR A 408 -4.10 2.25 15.84
CA THR A 408 -2.70 1.97 16.24
C THR A 408 -2.62 1.21 17.57
N VAL A 409 -3.59 1.40 18.46
CA VAL A 409 -3.62 0.74 19.77
C VAL A 409 -4.09 -0.70 19.64
N HIS A 410 -3.24 -1.64 20.08
CA HIS A 410 -3.58 -3.06 20.12
C HIS A 410 -4.83 -3.33 20.98
N TYR A 411 -5.72 -4.23 20.54
CA TYR A 411 -7.00 -4.51 21.20
C TYR A 411 -6.84 -4.89 22.69
N SER A 412 -5.78 -5.61 23.05
CA SER A 412 -5.51 -6.01 24.45
C SER A 412 -5.16 -4.82 25.37
N ARG A 413 -4.91 -3.64 24.79
CA ARG A 413 -4.60 -2.37 25.46
C ARG A 413 -5.71 -1.33 25.30
N ALA A 414 -6.69 -1.55 24.43
CA ALA A 414 -7.82 -0.65 24.25
C ALA A 414 -8.55 -0.41 25.59
N GLY A 415 -8.81 0.86 25.92
CA GLY A 415 -9.45 1.26 27.19
C GLY A 415 -8.58 1.13 28.45
N LYS A 416 -7.34 0.62 28.36
CA LYS A 416 -6.43 0.54 29.51
C LYS A 416 -5.66 1.85 29.70
N PRO A 417 -5.27 2.20 30.94
CA PRO A 417 -4.40 3.35 31.19
C PRO A 417 -3.07 3.25 30.43
N LEU A 418 -2.48 4.41 30.12
CA LEU A 418 -1.16 4.51 29.50
C LEU A 418 -0.11 3.73 30.31
N THR A 419 0.86 3.11 29.61
CA THR A 419 2.03 2.52 30.28
C THR A 419 2.88 3.62 30.91
N LYS A 420 3.81 3.27 31.81
CA LYS A 420 4.76 4.23 32.38
C LYS A 420 5.58 4.96 31.31
N SER A 421 5.91 4.28 30.21
CA SER A 421 6.64 4.88 29.08
C SER A 421 5.77 5.88 28.32
N GLN A 422 4.55 5.47 27.97
CA GLN A 422 3.56 6.33 27.30
C GLN A 422 3.20 7.56 28.15
N GLU A 423 3.13 7.41 29.48
CA GLU A 423 2.86 8.52 30.39
C GLU A 423 4.02 9.53 30.42
N ARG A 424 5.28 9.07 30.47
CA ARG A 424 6.44 9.95 30.34
C ARG A 424 6.48 10.64 28.98
N GLY A 425 6.16 9.92 27.91
CA GLY A 425 6.02 10.48 26.56
C GLY A 425 4.95 11.56 26.48
N ARG A 426 3.80 11.34 27.13
CA ARG A 426 2.73 12.34 27.26
C ARG A 426 3.22 13.60 27.96
N GLN A 427 3.97 13.46 29.06
CA GLN A 427 4.54 14.59 29.78
C GLN A 427 5.52 15.38 28.92
N LEU A 428 6.35 14.71 28.12
CA LEU A 428 7.24 15.35 27.15
C LEU A 428 6.45 16.10 26.07
N PHE A 429 5.41 15.48 25.51
CA PHE A 429 4.58 16.10 24.48
C PHE A 429 3.89 17.39 24.97
N PHE A 430 3.45 17.43 26.23
CA PHE A 430 2.80 18.61 26.82
C PHE A 430 3.75 19.52 27.62
N ALA A 431 5.07 19.30 27.54
CA ALA A 431 6.03 20.09 28.30
C ALA A 431 6.03 21.56 27.88
N THR A 432 6.06 22.47 28.86
CA THR A 432 6.22 23.92 28.65
C THR A 432 7.57 24.44 29.13
N ARG A 433 8.36 23.59 29.79
CA ARG A 433 9.68 23.90 30.35
C ARG A 433 10.62 22.72 30.15
N LYS A 434 11.91 23.01 30.00
CA LYS A 434 13.00 22.03 30.02
C LYS A 434 13.22 21.50 31.45
N PRO A 435 13.98 20.40 31.63
CA PRO A 435 14.30 19.86 32.96
C PRO A 435 15.03 20.85 33.89
N ASP A 436 15.79 21.78 33.33
CA ASP A 436 16.48 22.85 34.08
C ASP A 436 15.56 24.02 34.48
N GLY A 437 14.27 23.94 34.15
CA GLY A 437 13.26 24.96 34.42
C GLY A 437 13.13 26.03 33.33
N THR A 438 14.01 26.07 32.33
CA THR A 438 13.98 27.04 31.24
C THR A 438 12.67 26.90 30.45
N PRO A 439 11.90 27.98 30.21
CA PRO A 439 10.69 27.93 29.38
C PRO A 439 10.98 27.44 27.95
N ILE A 440 10.11 26.58 27.43
CA ILE A 440 10.07 26.23 26.02
C ILE A 440 9.24 27.31 25.31
N PRO A 441 9.77 27.99 24.26
CA PRO A 441 9.01 28.98 23.51
C PRO A 441 7.70 28.38 22.99
N ARG A 442 6.61 29.16 23.04
CA ARG A 442 5.25 28.63 22.80
C ARG A 442 5.15 27.96 21.43
N GLU A 443 5.71 28.58 20.41
CA GLU A 443 5.78 28.09 19.03
C GLU A 443 6.59 26.80 18.86
N ARG A 444 7.40 26.41 19.86
CA ARG A 444 8.18 25.16 19.89
C ARG A 444 7.61 24.10 20.84
N GLN A 445 6.45 24.34 21.44
CA GLN A 445 5.74 23.36 22.25
C GLN A 445 4.86 22.49 21.33
N CYS A 446 4.94 21.16 21.43
CA CYS A 446 4.23 20.25 20.52
C CYS A 446 2.71 20.53 20.52
N GLN A 447 2.12 20.72 21.69
CA GLN A 447 0.71 21.04 21.87
C GLN A 447 0.28 22.40 21.32
N THR A 448 1.20 23.29 20.95
CA THR A 448 0.82 24.56 20.30
C THR A 448 0.32 24.31 18.88
N CYS A 449 0.98 23.42 18.15
CA CYS A 449 0.61 23.04 16.79
C CYS A 449 -0.29 21.79 16.78
N HIS A 450 -0.04 20.82 17.67
CA HIS A 450 -0.79 19.57 17.76
C HIS A 450 -1.75 19.57 18.95
N ARG A 451 -2.86 20.32 18.83
CA ARG A 451 -3.85 20.49 19.92
C ARG A 451 -4.91 19.38 19.91
N PRO A 452 -5.20 18.74 21.07
CA PRO A 452 -6.37 17.88 21.19
C PRO A 452 -7.69 18.61 20.82
N PRO A 453 -8.72 17.90 20.35
CA PRO A 453 -8.81 16.45 20.24
C PRO A 453 -8.22 15.86 18.95
N LEU A 454 -8.08 16.65 17.88
CA LEU A 454 -7.58 16.16 16.58
C LEU A 454 -6.04 16.18 16.48
N PHE A 455 -5.34 16.76 17.45
CA PHE A 455 -3.89 16.94 17.44
C PHE A 455 -3.40 17.71 16.19
N THR A 456 -4.16 18.74 15.81
CA THR A 456 -3.79 19.72 14.78
C THR A 456 -4.42 21.07 15.14
N ASN A 457 -3.71 22.15 14.86
CA ASN A 457 -4.22 23.51 14.96
C ASN A 457 -4.84 24.00 13.63
N ARG A 458 -4.68 23.22 12.55
CA ARG A 458 -5.17 23.52 11.19
C ARG A 458 -4.57 24.80 10.60
N LEU A 459 -3.32 25.08 10.97
CA LEU A 459 -2.57 26.22 10.51
C LEU A 459 -1.23 25.77 9.93
N PRO A 460 -0.74 26.47 8.89
CA PRO A 460 0.57 26.18 8.35
C PRO A 460 1.66 26.66 9.33
N SER A 461 2.75 25.91 9.42
CA SER A 461 3.90 26.22 10.28
C SER A 461 5.21 25.95 9.55
N ALA A 462 6.21 26.81 9.77
CA ALA A 462 7.59 26.57 9.34
C ALA A 462 8.37 25.90 10.47
N VAL A 463 8.51 24.57 10.37
CA VAL A 463 9.20 23.74 11.38
C VAL A 463 10.60 23.31 10.93
N GLY A 464 11.17 24.01 9.95
CA GLY A 464 12.54 23.75 9.46
C GLY A 464 12.67 22.49 8.60
N THR A 465 11.58 22.02 8.00
CA THR A 465 11.52 20.79 7.20
C THR A 465 11.59 21.04 5.70
N ARG A 466 11.75 22.31 5.27
CA ARG A 466 11.88 22.68 3.85
C ARG A 466 12.97 21.83 3.19
N GLY A 467 12.58 21.07 2.19
CA GLY A 467 13.45 20.31 1.30
C GLY A 467 14.11 21.19 0.25
N PRO A 468 15.16 20.69 -0.42
CA PRO A 468 15.91 21.47 -1.41
C PRO A 468 15.07 21.98 -2.58
N ARG A 469 13.95 21.31 -2.87
CA ARG A 469 13.11 21.55 -4.04
C ARG A 469 11.74 22.15 -3.69
N ASP A 470 11.49 22.44 -2.41
CA ASP A 470 10.26 23.07 -1.99
C ASP A 470 10.22 24.56 -2.32
N THR A 471 9.07 25.01 -2.83
CA THR A 471 8.77 26.42 -3.09
C THR A 471 8.40 27.21 -1.83
N THR A 472 8.10 26.52 -0.72
CA THR A 472 7.71 27.11 0.56
C THR A 472 8.27 26.32 1.74
N ASP A 473 8.46 26.97 2.89
CA ASP A 473 8.75 26.36 4.19
C ASP A 473 7.50 26.16 5.05
N MET A 474 6.34 26.65 4.61
CA MET A 474 5.10 26.64 5.36
C MET A 474 4.21 25.46 4.96
N PHE A 475 4.06 24.50 5.88
CA PHE A 475 3.23 23.32 5.67
C PHE A 475 2.08 23.26 6.68
N ASP A 476 0.90 22.85 6.23
CA ASP A 476 -0.25 22.52 7.10
C ASP A 476 0.18 21.54 8.19
N THR A 477 -0.25 21.80 9.43
CA THR A 477 0.05 20.92 10.56
C THR A 477 -0.88 19.69 10.48
N PRO A 478 -0.41 18.49 10.14
CA PRO A 478 -1.28 17.33 10.03
C PRO A 478 -1.83 16.91 11.40
N HIS A 479 -2.99 16.25 11.42
CA HIS A 479 -3.48 15.57 12.62
C HIS A 479 -2.54 14.43 13.01
N LEU A 480 -2.43 14.13 14.31
CA LEU A 480 -1.61 13.02 14.80
C LEU A 480 -2.42 11.76 15.13
N LEU A 481 -3.72 11.76 14.86
CA LEU A 481 -4.56 10.58 15.11
C LEU A 481 -4.11 9.42 14.22
N GLY A 482 -3.76 8.29 14.85
CA GLY A 482 -3.23 7.10 14.18
C GLY A 482 -1.85 7.28 13.54
N ILE A 483 -1.06 8.29 13.95
CA ILE A 483 0.19 8.68 13.27
C ILE A 483 1.19 7.53 13.13
N ALA A 484 1.23 6.59 14.08
CA ALA A 484 2.17 5.48 14.01
C ALA A 484 1.92 4.50 12.84
N ALA A 485 0.77 4.59 12.17
CA ALA A 485 0.46 3.77 10.99
C ALA A 485 0.80 4.46 9.67
N SER A 486 1.15 5.75 9.67
CA SER A 486 1.21 6.54 8.43
C SER A 486 2.60 6.67 7.81
N ALA A 487 3.60 5.90 8.29
CA ALA A 487 4.97 6.03 7.80
C ALA A 487 5.08 5.84 6.27
N PRO A 488 5.84 6.69 5.55
CA PRO A 488 6.82 7.64 6.08
C PRO A 488 6.21 8.97 6.59
N TYR A 489 7.07 9.91 6.99
CA TYR A 489 6.70 11.15 7.65
C TYR A 489 7.40 12.34 6.98
N LEU A 490 6.93 13.54 7.34
CA LEU A 490 7.18 14.82 6.66
C LEU A 490 6.46 14.89 5.31
N HIS A 491 6.37 16.11 4.76
CA HIS A 491 5.54 16.39 3.59
C HIS A 491 6.01 15.72 2.30
N ASP A 492 7.26 15.25 2.28
CA ASP A 492 7.89 14.56 1.15
C ASP A 492 8.26 13.11 1.47
N GLY A 493 7.95 12.63 2.69
CA GLY A 493 8.14 11.24 3.08
C GLY A 493 9.60 10.88 3.37
N ARG A 494 10.51 11.85 3.54
CA ARG A 494 11.92 11.56 3.79
C ARG A 494 12.21 10.92 5.16
N ALA A 495 11.30 11.04 6.12
CA ALA A 495 11.48 10.44 7.44
C ALA A 495 10.77 9.09 7.52
N ARG A 496 11.51 7.99 7.66
CA ARG A 496 10.94 6.63 7.68
C ARG A 496 10.36 6.25 9.02
N THR A 497 10.88 6.84 10.10
CA THR A 497 10.44 6.58 11.47
C THR A 497 10.15 7.89 12.19
N LEU A 498 9.34 7.83 13.25
CA LEU A 498 9.05 9.01 14.07
C LEU A 498 10.33 9.55 14.71
N GLU A 499 11.28 8.68 15.06
CA GLU A 499 12.58 9.08 15.62
C GLU A 499 13.38 9.97 14.67
N GLU A 500 13.39 9.66 13.37
CA GLU A 500 14.16 10.41 12.36
C GLU A 500 13.74 11.88 12.26
N LEU A 501 12.49 12.22 12.62
CA LEU A 501 12.01 13.60 12.69
C LEU A 501 12.90 14.46 13.59
N TRP A 502 13.39 13.90 14.70
CA TRP A 502 14.16 14.63 15.71
C TRP A 502 15.66 14.32 15.66
N THR A 503 16.06 13.14 15.18
CA THR A 503 17.48 12.74 15.12
C THR A 503 18.17 13.12 13.82
N THR A 504 17.42 13.18 12.71
CA THR A 504 17.99 13.33 11.35
C THR A 504 17.51 14.62 10.69
N TYR A 505 16.22 14.94 10.82
CA TYR A 505 15.58 16.04 10.08
C TYR A 505 15.18 17.24 10.93
N GLN A 506 15.65 17.28 12.19
CA GLN A 506 15.47 18.45 13.03
C GLN A 506 16.38 19.58 12.59
N THR A 507 15.82 20.79 12.52
CA THR A 507 16.57 22.01 12.24
C THR A 507 16.41 22.97 13.40
N ASN A 508 17.46 23.20 14.19
CA ASN A 508 17.50 24.22 15.26
C ASN A 508 16.35 24.19 16.27
N ASP A 509 15.85 22.99 16.63
CA ASP A 509 14.70 22.79 17.52
C ASP A 509 13.42 23.51 17.04
N LEU A 510 13.25 23.69 15.72
CA LEU A 510 12.06 24.30 15.13
C LEU A 510 10.86 23.33 15.16
N HIS A 511 11.10 22.01 15.12
CA HIS A 511 10.06 20.99 15.21
C HIS A 511 9.99 20.37 16.61
N GLY A 512 9.77 21.21 17.63
CA GLY A 512 9.87 20.80 19.03
C GLY A 512 11.31 20.83 19.55
N VAL A 513 11.47 21.14 20.84
CA VAL A 513 12.81 21.29 21.45
C VAL A 513 13.35 19.93 21.88
N SER A 514 14.01 19.24 20.95
CA SER A 514 14.54 17.89 21.12
C SER A 514 16.03 17.84 21.48
N SER A 515 16.75 18.97 21.41
CA SER A 515 18.21 19.05 21.70
C SER A 515 18.65 18.52 23.07
N TYR A 516 17.76 18.50 24.07
CA TYR A 516 18.08 17.98 25.40
C TYR A 516 17.50 16.57 25.66
N TRP A 517 16.88 15.94 24.68
CA TRP A 517 16.28 14.61 24.84
C TRP A 517 17.35 13.53 24.76
N SER A 518 17.36 12.65 25.77
CA SER A 518 18.07 11.38 25.65
C SER A 518 17.31 10.41 24.73
N LYS A 519 17.98 9.35 24.27
CA LYS A 519 17.33 8.27 23.51
C LYS A 519 16.12 7.67 24.23
N HIS A 520 16.17 7.57 25.56
CA HIS A 520 15.04 7.06 26.35
C HIS A 520 13.84 8.01 26.32
N MET A 521 14.07 9.32 26.40
CA MET A 521 13.01 10.33 26.31
C MET A 521 12.36 10.32 24.93
N LEU A 522 13.17 10.22 23.87
CA LEU A 522 12.66 10.11 22.50
C LEU A 522 11.78 8.86 22.33
N ASN A 523 12.24 7.70 22.81
CA ASN A 523 11.47 6.47 22.78
C ASN A 523 10.15 6.60 23.55
N ASP A 524 10.17 7.23 24.73
CA ASP A 524 8.95 7.46 25.52
C ASP A 524 7.95 8.34 24.74
N LEU A 525 8.41 9.41 24.08
CA LEU A 525 7.57 10.25 23.22
C LEU A 525 6.97 9.45 22.06
N VAL A 526 7.78 8.65 21.36
CA VAL A 526 7.31 7.78 20.27
C VAL A 526 6.26 6.79 20.78
N GLU A 527 6.47 6.19 21.96
CA GLU A 527 5.48 5.29 22.56
C GLU A 527 4.16 5.99 22.87
N TYR A 528 4.18 7.26 23.28
CA TYR A 528 2.96 8.06 23.44
C TYR A 528 2.29 8.37 22.10
N LEU A 529 3.04 8.75 21.06
CA LEU A 529 2.49 9.02 19.73
C LEU A 529 1.81 7.78 19.11
N LYS A 530 2.29 6.57 19.41
CA LYS A 530 1.64 5.30 19.06
C LYS A 530 0.27 5.09 19.73
N THR A 531 -0.10 5.92 20.70
CA THR A 531 -1.41 5.86 21.37
C THR A 531 -2.43 6.85 20.84
N LEU A 532 -1.97 7.81 20.02
CA LEU A 532 -2.82 8.72 19.27
C LEU A 532 -3.35 8.01 18.03
#